data_AF-T0Y631-F1
#
_entry.id   AF-T0Y631-F1
#
_cell.length_a   1.000
_cell.length_b   1.000
_cell.length_c   1.000
_cell.angle_alpha   90.00
_cell.angle_beta   90.00
_cell.angle_gamma   90.00
#
_symmetry.space_group_name_H-M   'P 1'
#
loop_
_entity.id
_entity.type
_entity.pdbx_description
1 polymer ?
#
loop_
_entity_poly.entity_id
_entity_poly.type
_entity_poly.pdbx_seq_one_letter_code
_entity_poly.pdbx_strand_id
1 'polypeptide(L)' 'MRVVVFVASSPGFVRQHEVGNGATDLLVQLFGEAARPARVSVGVTALPLNGPVEVEIVAAID' A
#
# COMPACT_ATOMS: atom_id res chain seq x y z
N MET A 1 -1.60 -13.29 -1.10
CA MET A 1 -1.24 -12.13 -0.25
C MET A 1 -2.13 -10.95 -0.59
N ARG A 2 -2.59 -10.20 0.41
CA ARG A 2 -3.36 -8.95 0.27
C ARG A 2 -2.55 -7.80 0.86
N VAL A 3 -2.59 -6.64 0.20
CA VAL A 3 -1.98 -5.39 0.70
C VAL A 3 -3.02 -4.27 0.69
N VAL A 4 -3.10 -3.52 1.78
CA VAL A 4 -3.86 -2.26 1.85
C VAL A 4 -2.89 -1.13 2.14
N VAL A 5 -2.95 -0.10 1.31
CA VAL A 5 -2.13 1.11 1.44
C VAL A 5 -3.04 2.27 1.79
N PHE A 6 -2.89 2.78 3.01
CA PHE A 6 -3.54 4.00 3.47
C PHE A 6 -2.62 5.18 3.19
N VAL A 7 -3.11 6.18 2.47
CA VAL A 7 -2.32 7.36 2.09
C VAL A 7 -2.95 8.58 2.73
N ALA A 8 -2.24 9.24 3.64
CA ALA A 8 -2.67 10.52 4.18
C ALA A 8 -2.79 11.53 3.03
N SER A 9 -4.02 11.92 2.68
CA SER A 9 -4.34 12.63 1.44
C SER A 9 -5.13 13.90 1.73
N SER A 10 -4.73 15.02 1.11
CA SER A 10 -5.58 16.21 1.06
C SER A 10 -6.83 15.94 0.20
N PRO A 11 -7.95 16.64 0.43
CA PRO A 11 -9.05 16.66 -0.52
C PRO A 11 -8.55 16.98 -1.93
N GLY A 12 -9.03 16.23 -2.93
CA GLY A 12 -8.65 16.40 -4.34
C GLY A 12 -7.39 15.63 -4.77
N PHE A 13 -6.60 15.05 -3.85
CA PHE A 13 -5.57 14.10 -4.24
C PHE A 13 -6.22 12.76 -4.64
N VAL A 14 -5.95 12.29 -5.86
CA VAL A 14 -6.57 11.08 -6.44
C VAL A 14 -5.54 10.07 -6.97
N ARG A 15 -4.25 10.26 -6.61
CA ARG A 15 -3.13 9.44 -7.09
C ARG A 15 -2.62 8.44 -6.05
N GLN A 16 -3.50 7.99 -5.15
CA GLN A 16 -3.15 7.01 -4.12
C GLN A 16 -2.66 5.68 -4.71
N HIS A 17 -3.17 5.31 -5.89
CA HIS A 17 -2.73 4.12 -6.60
C HIS A 17 -1.26 4.22 -7.06
N GLU A 18 -0.77 5.41 -7.43
CA GLU A 18 0.65 5.62 -7.76
C GLU A 18 1.52 5.46 -6.51
N VAL A 19 1.10 6.03 -5.37
CA VAL A 19 1.80 5.86 -4.08
C VAL A 19 1.86 4.39 -3.67
N GLY A 20 0.75 3.67 -3.83
CA GLY A 20 0.68 2.23 -3.54
C GLY A 20 1.58 1.35 -4.40
N ASN A 21 2.06 1.83 -5.56
CA ASN A 21 3.00 1.07 -6.40
C ASN A 21 4.29 0.76 -5.66
N GLY A 22 4.78 1.68 -4.80
CA GLY A 22 5.98 1.43 -4.01
C GLY A 22 5.90 0.15 -3.16
N ALA A 23 4.74 -0.13 -2.56
CA ALA A 23 4.53 -1.37 -1.81
C ALA A 23 4.52 -2.61 -2.72
N THR A 24 3.84 -2.54 -3.88
CA THR A 24 3.79 -3.64 -4.85
C THR A 24 5.17 -3.95 -5.43
N ASP A 25 5.88 -2.91 -5.86
CA ASP A 25 7.17 -3.05 -6.54
C ASP A 25 8.22 -3.61 -5.57
N LEU A 26 8.22 -3.17 -4.31
CA LEU A 26 9.08 -3.74 -3.28
C LEU A 26 8.80 -5.22 -3.03
N LEU A 27 7.53 -5.61 -2.90
CA LEU A 27 7.16 -7.01 -2.67
C LEU A 27 7.54 -7.90 -3.84
N VAL A 28 7.33 -7.43 -5.08
CA VAL A 28 7.76 -8.13 -6.29
C VAL A 28 9.28 -8.20 -6.37
N GLN A 29 10.00 -7.14 -6.00
CA GLN A 29 11.47 -7.14 -5.97
C GLN A 29 12.03 -8.18 -4.99
N LEU A 30 11.40 -8.32 -3.82
CA LEU A 30 11.87 -9.22 -2.76
C LEU A 30 11.48 -10.69 -2.99
N PHE A 31 10.28 -10.93 -3.50
CA PHE A 31 9.66 -12.26 -3.54
C PHE A 31 9.32 -12.75 -4.97
N GLY A 32 9.64 -11.97 -5.99
CA GLY A 32 9.37 -12.26 -7.40
C GLY A 32 7.94 -11.93 -7.84
N GLU A 33 7.68 -12.05 -9.16
CA GLU A 33 6.38 -11.69 -9.75
C GLU A 33 5.20 -12.52 -9.22
N ALA A 34 5.44 -13.76 -8.80
CA ALA A 34 4.42 -14.62 -8.20
C ALA A 34 3.89 -14.05 -6.87
N ALA A 35 4.64 -13.16 -6.21
CA ALA A 35 4.24 -12.51 -4.98
C ALA A 35 3.49 -11.19 -5.19
N ARG A 36 3.12 -10.84 -6.43
CA ARG A 36 2.31 -9.64 -6.70
C ARG A 36 0.97 -9.71 -5.93
N PRO A 37 0.71 -8.77 -5.00
CA PRO A 37 -0.48 -8.84 -4.16
C PRO A 37 -1.73 -8.33 -4.88
N ALA A 38 -2.90 -8.85 -4.46
CA ALA A 38 -4.14 -8.09 -4.61
C ALA A 38 -4.05 -6.83 -3.71
N ARG A 39 -4.27 -5.64 -4.27
CA ARG A 39 -4.03 -4.36 -3.58
C ARG A 39 -5.26 -3.47 -3.53
N VAL A 40 -5.44 -2.79 -2.40
CA VAL A 40 -6.30 -1.60 -2.25
C VAL A 40 -5.43 -0.40 -1.88
N SER A 41 -5.69 0.75 -2.49
CA SER A 41 -5.02 2.01 -2.16
C SER A 41 -6.07 3.09 -1.97
N VAL A 42 -6.14 3.66 -0.76
CA VAL A 42 -7.21 4.61 -0.37
C VAL A 42 -6.63 5.83 0.34
N GLY A 43 -7.30 6.97 0.13
CA GLY A 43 -7.00 8.20 0.84
C GLY A 43 -7.62 8.19 2.23
N VAL A 44 -6.85 8.62 3.23
CA VAL A 44 -7.33 8.84 4.61
C VAL A 44 -6.98 10.27 5.05
N THR A 45 -7.69 10.80 6.03
CA THR A 45 -7.51 12.16 6.51
C THR A 45 -6.21 12.36 7.30
N ALA A 46 -5.81 11.34 8.07
CA ALA A 46 -4.59 11.34 8.86
C ALA A 46 -4.20 9.89 9.20
N LEU A 47 -2.94 9.72 9.59
CA LEU A 47 -2.39 8.46 10.12
C LEU A 47 -1.71 8.71 11.46
N PRO A 48 -1.50 7.66 12.28
CA PRO A 48 -0.70 7.75 13.49
C PRO A 48 0.68 8.38 13.24
N LEU A 49 1.18 9.11 14.25
CA LEU A 49 2.48 9.79 14.20
C LEU A 49 2.65 10.80 13.03
N ASN A 50 1.55 11.24 12.42
CA ASN A 50 1.57 12.09 11.23
C ASN A 50 2.33 11.45 10.05
N GLY A 51 2.27 10.12 9.94
CA GLY A 51 2.88 9.37 8.85
C GLY A 51 2.20 9.67 7.50
N PRO A 52 2.94 9.66 6.37
CA PRO A 52 2.34 9.88 5.06
C PRO A 52 1.64 8.64 4.49
N VAL A 53 2.11 7.44 4.86
CA VAL A 53 1.61 6.15 4.37
C VAL A 53 1.66 5.11 5.48
N GLU A 54 0.62 4.29 5.57
CA GLU A 54 0.57 3.08 6.40
C GLU A 54 0.21 1.88 5.51
N VAL A 55 0.87 0.73 5.72
CA VAL A 55 0.70 -0.46 4.90
C VAL A 55 0.32 -1.66 5.77
N GLU A 56 -0.83 -2.26 5.48
CA GLU A 56 -1.27 -3.52 6.08
C GLU A 56 -1.05 -4.65 5.08
N ILE A 57 -0.45 -5.76 5.53
CA ILE A 57 -0.23 -6.95 4.71
C ILE A 57 -0.83 -8.17 5.40
N VAL A 58 -1.59 -8.96 4.64
CA VAL A 58 -2.01 -10.30 5.03
C VAL A 58 -1.40 -11.32 4.06
N ALA A 59 -0.60 -12.22 4.61
CA ALA A 59 0.08 -13.27 3.88
C ALA A 59 -0.21 -14.64 4.52
N ALA A 60 -0.17 -15.68 3.69
CA ALA A 60 -0.13 -17.04 4.19
C ALA A 60 1.32 -17.38 4.58
N ILE A 61 1.48 -18.24 5.56
CA ILE A 61 2.76 -18.79 6.03
C ILE A 61 2.66 -20.30 5.85
N ASP A 62 3.77 -20.93 5.47
CA ASP A 62 3.88 -22.39 5.38
C ASP A 62 3.96 -23.04 6.77
#